data_AF-A0AAV7KZB6-F1
#
_entry.id   AF-A0AAV7KZB6-F1
#
_cell.length_a   1.000
_cell.length_b   1.000
_cell.length_c   1.000
_cell.angle_alpha   90.00
_cell.angle_beta   90.00
_cell.angle_gamma   90.00
#
_symmetry.space_group_name_H-M   'P 1'
#
loop_
_entity.id
_entity.type
_entity.pdbx_description
1 polymer ?
#
loop_
_entity_poly.entity_id
_entity_poly.type
_entity_poly.pdbx_seq_one_letter_code
_entity_poly.pdbx_strand_id
1 'polypeptide(L)'
;MSESSASPYTPLLNAIREPTLPPAFSVVGKVITVVIAVSSISIGSVYFKDCTAQYLIPYYLIVSGASSLLLLALTSLPCGYGGDPPQTSLLLVVSQGLLVLFKTAFFITGNVWIYSIYSPNYMNHEAKNYCHQVLYLYAFWVTTAAYIILGMMIIISCCIVICLFAIWSNIPRGPRLDSVFT
;
A
#
# COMPACT_ATOMS: atom_id res chain seq x y z
N MET A 1 -34.79 -35.93 -3.08
CA MET A 1 -33.54 -35.90 -2.30
C MET A 1 -32.46 -35.35 -3.24
N SER A 2 -32.16 -34.06 -3.12
CA SER A 2 -31.18 -33.37 -3.95
C SER A 2 -29.78 -33.73 -3.50
N GLU A 3 -29.11 -34.61 -4.24
CA GLU A 3 -27.67 -34.85 -4.13
C GLU A 3 -26.94 -33.51 -4.33
N SER A 4 -26.46 -32.97 -3.21
CA SER A 4 -25.53 -31.85 -3.17
C SER A 4 -24.21 -32.32 -3.77
N SER A 5 -24.03 -32.10 -5.07
CA SER A 5 -22.73 -32.21 -5.74
C SER A 5 -21.73 -31.34 -5.00
N ALA A 6 -20.82 -31.98 -4.27
CA ALA A 6 -19.78 -31.33 -3.50
C ALA A 6 -18.84 -30.58 -4.46
N SER A 7 -19.10 -29.29 -4.65
CA SER A 7 -18.30 -28.41 -5.48
C SER A 7 -16.87 -28.33 -4.92
N PRO A 8 -15.82 -28.72 -5.68
CA PRO A 8 -14.41 -28.73 -5.24
C PRO A 8 -13.88 -27.35 -4.81
N TYR A 9 -14.62 -26.29 -5.14
CA TYR A 9 -14.32 -24.92 -4.75
C TYR A 9 -14.72 -24.60 -3.32
N THR A 10 -15.54 -25.42 -2.64
CA THR A 10 -15.99 -25.16 -1.25
C THR A 10 -14.86 -25.02 -0.21
N PRO A 11 -13.80 -25.86 -0.19
CA PRO A 11 -12.67 -25.64 0.72
C PRO A 11 -11.84 -24.40 0.33
N LEU A 12 -11.72 -24.08 -0.96
CA LEU A 12 -11.08 -22.85 -1.43
C LEU A 12 -11.91 -21.61 -1.10
N LEU A 13 -13.24 -21.67 -1.23
CA LEU A 13 -14.16 -20.61 -0.85
C LEU A 13 -14.13 -20.40 0.66
N ASN A 14 -13.99 -21.46 1.45
CA ASN A 14 -13.77 -21.34 2.89
C ASN A 14 -12.38 -20.75 3.22
N ALA A 15 -11.32 -21.13 2.51
CA ALA A 15 -9.98 -20.57 2.71
C ALA A 15 -9.86 -19.11 2.24
N ILE A 16 -10.56 -18.71 1.17
CA ILE A 16 -10.64 -17.32 0.68
C ILE A 16 -11.60 -16.50 1.55
N ARG A 17 -12.61 -17.13 2.18
CA ARG A 17 -13.52 -16.54 3.18
C ARG A 17 -12.87 -16.38 4.55
N GLU A 18 -11.81 -17.14 4.82
CA GLU A 18 -10.85 -16.89 5.90
C GLU A 18 -9.53 -16.30 5.36
N PRO A 19 -9.50 -15.10 4.75
CA PRO A 19 -8.29 -14.32 4.83
C PRO A 19 -8.26 -13.81 6.28
N THR A 20 -7.92 -14.68 7.22
CA THR A 20 -7.65 -14.33 8.61
C THR A 20 -6.28 -13.65 8.61
N LEU A 21 -6.19 -12.51 7.93
CA LEU A 21 -5.41 -11.42 8.43
C LEU A 21 -6.12 -11.08 9.74
N PRO A 22 -5.60 -11.50 10.92
CA PRO A 22 -6.33 -11.30 12.15
C PRO A 22 -6.68 -9.82 12.23
N PRO A 23 -7.86 -9.44 12.73
CA PRO A 23 -8.23 -8.03 12.88
C PRO A 23 -7.12 -7.24 13.59
N ALA A 24 -6.36 -7.91 14.47
CA ALA A 24 -5.11 -7.43 15.05
C ALA A 24 -4.05 -6.99 14.02
N PHE A 25 -3.74 -7.77 12.99
CA PHE A 25 -2.75 -7.39 11.97
C PHE A 25 -3.23 -6.18 11.15
N SER A 26 -4.52 -6.12 10.79
CA SER A 26 -5.08 -4.95 10.10
C SER A 26 -5.00 -3.68 10.96
N VAL A 27 -5.31 -3.80 12.26
CA VAL A 27 -5.19 -2.70 13.22
C VAL A 27 -3.72 -2.29 13.41
N VAL A 28 -2.80 -3.25 13.58
CA VAL A 28 -1.37 -2.98 13.73
C VAL A 28 -0.81 -2.25 12.51
N GLY A 29 -1.16 -2.68 11.30
CA GLY A 29 -0.74 -2.00 10.06
C GLY A 29 -1.26 -0.55 9.98
N LYS A 30 -2.50 -0.31 10.40
CA LYS A 30 -3.08 1.04 10.48
C LYS A 30 -2.34 1.92 11.49
N VAL A 31 -2.06 1.40 12.68
CA VAL A 31 -1.31 2.13 13.72
C VAL A 31 0.10 2.49 13.25
N ILE A 32 0.83 1.53 12.68
CA ILE A 32 2.18 1.78 12.14
C ILE A 32 2.15 2.87 11.06
N THR A 33 1.15 2.83 10.17
CA THR A 33 1.00 3.84 9.10
C THR A 33 0.79 5.25 9.67
N VAL A 34 -0.02 5.39 10.73
CA VAL A 34 -0.23 6.69 11.41
C VAL A 34 1.06 7.19 12.03
N VAL A 35 1.79 6.35 12.76
CA VAL A 35 3.06 6.73 13.40
C VAL A 35 4.07 7.21 12.36
N ILE A 36 4.21 6.47 11.26
CA ILE A 36 5.11 6.85 10.15
C ILE A 36 4.66 8.20 9.56
N ALA A 37 3.37 8.37 9.25
CA ALA A 37 2.85 9.61 8.67
C ALA A 37 3.03 10.83 9.60
N VAL A 38 2.82 10.67 10.90
CA VAL A 38 3.03 11.76 11.87
C VAL A 38 4.52 12.12 11.97
N SER A 39 5.39 11.11 12.00
CA SER A 39 6.84 11.33 12.01
C SER A 39 7.33 12.04 10.74
N SER A 40 6.78 11.69 9.57
CA SER A 40 7.18 12.31 8.30
C SER A 40 6.75 13.78 8.22
N ILE A 41 5.57 14.12 8.72
CA ILE A 41 5.08 15.52 8.79
C ILE A 41 5.91 16.32 9.79
N SER A 42 6.25 15.74 10.95
CA SER A 42 7.01 16.41 12.00
C SER A 42 8.44 16.71 11.57
N ILE A 43 9.13 15.72 11.00
CA ILE A 43 10.51 15.89 10.50
C ILE A 43 10.51 16.85 9.31
N GLY A 44 9.52 16.75 8.42
CA GLY A 44 9.37 17.67 7.29
C GLY A 44 9.16 19.13 7.71
N SER A 45 8.42 19.38 8.80
CA SER A 45 8.12 20.75 9.27
C SER A 45 9.26 21.36 10.08
N VAL A 46 9.92 20.58 10.95
CA VAL A 46 11.02 21.05 11.80
C VAL A 46 12.23 21.43 10.96
N TYR A 47 12.61 20.57 10.00
CA TYR A 47 13.79 20.79 9.16
C TYR A 47 13.48 21.53 7.85
N PHE A 48 12.29 22.13 7.72
CA PHE A 48 11.88 22.87 6.51
C PHE A 48 12.76 24.10 6.25
N LYS A 49 13.20 24.79 7.32
CA LYS A 49 13.92 26.06 7.24
C LYS A 49 15.45 25.93 7.19
N ASP A 50 15.97 24.77 7.56
CA ASP A 50 17.43 24.55 7.67
C ASP A 50 18.07 24.07 6.36
N CYS A 51 17.28 23.94 5.29
CA CYS A 51 17.72 23.37 4.02
C CYS A 51 17.50 24.36 2.86
N THR A 52 18.49 25.22 2.61
CA THR A 52 18.54 26.14 1.46
C THR A 52 18.65 25.40 0.12
N ALA A 53 19.07 24.14 0.15
CA ALA A 53 19.37 23.37 -1.04
C ALA A 53 18.13 22.90 -1.78
N GLN A 54 17.14 22.29 -1.13
CA GLN A 54 15.96 21.76 -1.81
C GLN A 54 14.74 21.65 -0.88
N TYR A 55 13.79 22.58 -1.04
CA TYR A 55 12.45 22.52 -0.43
C TYR A 55 11.62 21.29 -0.88
N LEU A 56 12.08 20.61 -1.93
CA LEU A 56 11.41 19.49 -2.60
C LEU A 56 11.35 18.24 -1.70
N ILE A 57 12.38 17.97 -0.89
CA ILE A 57 12.43 16.83 0.03
C ILE A 57 11.40 16.95 1.17
N PRO A 58 11.39 18.01 2.01
CA PRO A 58 10.40 18.12 3.08
C PRO A 58 8.96 18.20 2.54
N TYR A 59 8.75 18.82 1.38
CA TYR A 59 7.46 18.79 0.69
C TYR A 59 7.04 17.35 0.32
N TYR A 60 7.97 16.52 -0.17
CA TYR A 60 7.74 15.11 -0.44
C TYR A 60 7.24 14.34 0.79
N LEU A 61 7.91 14.54 1.93
CA LEU A 61 7.62 13.88 3.20
C LEU A 61 6.24 14.27 3.76
N ILE A 62 5.86 15.54 3.61
CA ILE A 62 4.56 16.05 4.06
C ILE A 62 3.44 15.52 3.17
N VAL A 63 3.58 15.61 1.85
CA VAL A 63 2.55 15.18 0.90
C VAL A 63 2.36 13.66 0.95
N SER A 64 3.45 12.89 1.07
CA SER A 64 3.37 11.45 1.25
C SER A 64 2.71 11.06 2.58
N GLY A 65 3.03 11.73 3.69
CA GLY A 65 2.36 11.51 4.99
C GLY A 65 0.87 11.84 4.96
N ALA A 66 0.50 13.02 4.47
CA ALA A 66 -0.88 13.49 4.41
C ALA A 66 -1.77 12.59 3.54
N SER A 67 -1.29 12.18 2.36
CA SER A 67 -2.03 11.28 1.48
C SER A 67 -2.18 9.87 2.06
N SER A 68 -1.26 9.41 2.93
CA SER A 68 -1.42 8.13 3.66
C SER A 68 -2.50 8.22 4.75
N LEU A 69 -2.54 9.34 5.49
CA LEU A 69 -3.61 9.59 6.47
C LEU A 69 -4.98 9.70 5.79
N LEU A 70 -5.04 10.36 4.65
CA LEU A 70 -6.28 10.50 3.88
C LEU A 70 -6.79 9.14 3.38
N LEU A 71 -5.89 8.27 2.89
CA LEU A 71 -6.24 6.92 2.50
C LEU A 71 -6.77 6.11 3.70
N LEU A 72 -6.12 6.21 4.86
CA LEU A 72 -6.56 5.55 6.09
C LEU A 72 -7.94 6.04 6.55
N ALA A 73 -8.19 7.35 6.47
CA ALA A 73 -9.49 7.93 6.76
C ALA A 73 -10.55 7.32 5.82
N LEU A 74 -10.31 7.34 4.51
CA LEU A 74 -11.24 6.79 3.51
C LEU A 74 -11.55 5.29 3.73
N THR A 75 -10.58 4.50 4.19
CA THR A 75 -10.77 3.07 4.50
C THR A 75 -11.47 2.84 5.85
N SER A 76 -11.49 3.81 6.76
CA SER A 76 -12.16 3.71 8.08
C SER A 76 -13.55 4.36 8.12
N LEU A 77 -13.81 5.32 7.21
CA LEU A 77 -15.11 5.95 6.96
C LEU A 77 -16.29 4.99 6.63
N PRO A 78 -16.13 3.81 5.99
CA PRO A 78 -17.25 2.88 5.79
C PRO A 78 -17.80 2.22 7.07
N CYS A 79 -17.26 2.53 8.26
CA CYS A 79 -17.76 2.03 9.55
C CYS A 79 -18.79 2.95 10.23
N GLY A 80 -19.62 3.66 9.46
CA GLY A 80 -20.61 4.62 9.94
C GLY A 80 -22.04 4.06 10.03
N TYR A 81 -22.42 3.63 11.23
CA TYR A 81 -23.75 3.68 11.87
C TYR A 81 -25.03 3.51 11.02
N GLY A 82 -25.61 2.30 11.08
CA GLY A 82 -27.07 2.09 11.01
C GLY A 82 -27.67 1.79 9.63
N GLY A 83 -28.06 0.53 9.43
CA GLY A 83 -29.28 0.13 8.71
C GLY A 83 -29.37 0.24 7.19
N ASP A 84 -28.62 1.12 6.53
CA ASP A 84 -28.73 1.31 5.07
C ASP A 84 -27.67 0.51 4.29
N PRO A 85 -27.99 0.02 3.07
CA PRO A 85 -27.00 -0.66 2.24
C PRO A 85 -25.78 0.23 2.04
N PRO A 86 -24.54 -0.33 2.02
CA PRO A 86 -23.32 0.45 1.93
C PRO A 86 -23.30 1.22 0.60
N GLN A 87 -23.80 2.45 0.60
CA GLN A 87 -23.63 3.39 -0.49
C GLN A 87 -22.20 3.90 -0.41
N THR A 88 -21.24 3.07 -0.84
CA THR A 88 -19.91 3.55 -1.21
C THR A 88 -20.13 4.60 -2.28
N SER A 89 -20.09 5.87 -1.87
CA SER A 89 -20.33 6.96 -2.79
C SER A 89 -19.32 6.85 -3.93
N LEU A 90 -19.77 7.11 -5.15
CA LEU A 90 -18.89 7.17 -6.33
C LEU A 90 -17.68 8.06 -6.02
N LEU A 91 -17.92 9.15 -5.28
CA LEU A 91 -16.92 10.04 -4.72
C LEU A 91 -15.83 9.31 -3.90
N LEU A 92 -16.18 8.37 -3.01
CA LEU A 92 -15.23 7.63 -2.19
C LEU A 92 -14.34 6.73 -3.04
N VAL A 93 -14.91 6.00 -4.00
CA VAL A 93 -14.17 5.12 -4.92
C VAL A 93 -13.25 5.95 -5.82
N VAL A 94 -13.75 7.03 -6.38
CA VAL A 94 -12.97 7.96 -7.21
C VAL A 94 -11.84 8.59 -6.40
N SER A 95 -12.10 9.03 -5.17
CA SER A 95 -11.07 9.61 -4.31
C SER A 95 -9.96 8.63 -3.96
N GLN A 96 -10.30 7.36 -3.68
CA GLN A 96 -9.30 6.31 -3.45
C GLN A 96 -8.49 6.03 -4.71
N GLY A 97 -9.14 5.91 -5.87
CA GLY A 97 -8.44 5.72 -7.16
C GLY A 97 -7.50 6.88 -7.48
N LEU A 98 -7.95 8.12 -7.25
CA LEU A 98 -7.14 9.31 -7.47
C LEU A 98 -5.91 9.35 -6.54
N LEU A 99 -6.08 8.95 -5.27
CA LEU A 99 -4.96 8.87 -4.33
C LEU A 99 -3.95 7.81 -4.74
N VAL A 100 -4.40 6.65 -5.19
CA VAL A 100 -3.49 5.60 -5.68
C VAL A 100 -2.69 6.08 -6.90
N LEU A 101 -3.36 6.72 -7.87
CA LEU A 101 -2.69 7.31 -9.03
C LEU A 101 -1.68 8.37 -8.62
N PHE A 102 -2.09 9.28 -7.73
CA PHE A 102 -1.23 10.33 -7.20
C PHE A 102 0.00 9.74 -6.49
N LYS A 103 -0.19 8.76 -5.61
CA LYS A 103 0.90 8.05 -4.92
C LYS A 103 1.88 7.41 -5.89
N THR A 104 1.37 6.84 -6.98
CA THR A 104 2.20 6.19 -8.01
C THR A 104 3.07 7.22 -8.75
N ALA A 105 2.48 8.33 -9.19
CA ALA A 105 3.22 9.41 -9.83
C ALA A 105 4.26 10.02 -8.87
N PHE A 106 3.84 10.27 -7.64
CA PHE A 106 4.71 10.83 -6.60
C PHE A 106 5.86 9.88 -6.26
N PHE A 107 5.64 8.56 -6.29
CA PHE A 107 6.70 7.59 -6.11
C PHE A 107 7.81 7.74 -7.14
N ILE A 108 7.47 7.87 -8.42
CA ILE A 108 8.44 8.09 -9.51
C ILE A 108 9.22 9.38 -9.24
N THR A 109 8.53 10.44 -8.86
CA THR A 109 9.14 11.72 -8.51
C THR A 109 10.09 11.62 -7.31
N GLY A 110 9.73 10.85 -6.29
CA GLY A 110 10.55 10.62 -5.10
C GLY A 110 11.91 10.00 -5.44
N ASN A 111 11.93 9.05 -6.39
CA ASN A 111 13.19 8.49 -6.89
C ASN A 111 14.07 9.56 -7.52
N VAL A 112 13.51 10.37 -8.42
CA VAL A 112 14.27 11.45 -9.07
C VAL A 112 14.82 12.43 -8.04
N TRP A 113 14.06 12.78 -7.01
CA TRP A 113 14.51 13.70 -5.96
C TRP A 113 15.62 13.11 -5.08
N ILE A 114 15.53 11.84 -4.71
CA ILE A 114 16.56 11.16 -3.92
C ILE A 114 17.86 10.98 -4.72
N TYR A 115 17.76 10.56 -5.98
CA TYR A 115 18.92 10.37 -6.85
C TYR A 115 19.53 11.68 -7.34
N SER A 116 18.74 12.75 -7.49
CA SER A 116 19.24 14.08 -7.88
C SER A 116 20.21 14.68 -6.85
N ILE A 117 20.15 14.23 -5.60
CA ILE A 117 21.00 14.75 -4.50
C ILE A 117 22.08 13.73 -4.14
N TYR A 118 22.34 12.72 -4.99
CA TYR A 118 23.36 11.70 -4.75
C TYR A 118 24.79 12.26 -4.97
N SER A 119 25.18 13.21 -4.10
CA SER A 119 26.51 13.65 -3.66
C SER A 119 26.30 14.82 -2.68
N PRO A 120 25.63 14.61 -1.53
CA PRO A 120 25.32 15.69 -0.61
C PRO A 120 26.61 16.21 0.06
N ASN A 121 26.81 17.53 0.04
CA ASN A 121 27.93 18.17 0.72
C ASN A 121 27.57 18.41 2.19
N TYR A 122 27.97 17.47 3.06
CA TYR A 122 27.70 17.52 4.50
C TYR A 122 28.57 18.53 5.28
N MET A 123 29.64 19.04 4.68
CA MET A 123 30.69 19.80 5.38
C MET A 123 30.53 21.33 5.34
N ASN A 124 29.81 21.88 4.36
CA ASN A 124 29.72 23.32 4.14
C ASN A 124 28.27 23.79 4.26
N HIS A 125 27.95 24.50 5.34
CA HIS A 125 26.62 25.10 5.58
C HIS A 125 26.23 26.14 4.52
N GLU A 126 27.20 26.68 3.78
CA GLU A 126 26.99 27.67 2.70
C GLU A 126 26.92 27.03 1.30
N ALA A 127 27.16 25.73 1.19
CA ALA A 127 27.03 25.05 -0.09
C ALA A 127 25.56 25.00 -0.51
N LYS A 128 25.31 25.31 -1.78
CA LYS A 128 23.97 25.27 -2.42
C LYS A 128 23.27 23.91 -2.30
N ASN A 129 23.97 22.85 -1.87
CA ASN A 129 23.48 21.49 -1.68
C ASN A 129 23.55 21.01 -0.20
N TYR A 130 23.62 21.92 0.77
CA TYR A 130 23.59 21.54 2.19
C TYR A 130 22.19 21.05 2.59
N CYS A 131 22.11 19.82 3.10
CA CYS A 131 20.92 19.23 3.67
C CYS A 131 21.29 18.49 4.96
N HIS A 132 20.50 18.65 6.01
CA HIS A 132 20.72 17.93 7.26
C HIS A 132 20.70 16.42 7.01
N GLN A 133 21.76 15.76 7.47
CA GLN A 133 21.97 14.31 7.33
C GLN A 133 20.74 13.51 7.80
N VAL A 134 20.11 13.92 8.91
CA VAL A 134 18.93 13.23 9.48
C VAL A 134 17.75 13.23 8.51
N LEU A 135 17.45 14.35 7.85
CA LEU A 135 16.33 14.49 6.92
C LEU A 135 16.54 13.60 5.68
N TYR A 136 17.76 13.63 5.13
CA TYR A 136 18.12 12.81 3.96
C TYR A 136 18.05 11.31 4.29
N LEU A 137 18.66 10.89 5.39
CA LEU A 137 18.61 9.49 5.82
C LEU A 137 17.17 9.05 6.06
N TYR A 138 16.36 9.86 6.75
CA TYR A 138 14.97 9.52 7.01
C TYR A 138 14.18 9.32 5.70
N ALA A 139 14.28 10.27 4.76
CA ALA A 139 13.61 10.17 3.46
C ALA A 139 14.06 8.93 2.66
N PHE A 140 15.36 8.65 2.67
CA PHE A 140 15.93 7.46 2.05
C PHE A 140 15.37 6.18 2.66
N TRP A 141 15.49 6.02 3.99
CA TRP A 141 15.05 4.84 4.71
C TRP A 141 13.54 4.58 4.57
N VAL A 142 12.71 5.61 4.66
CA VAL A 142 11.25 5.48 4.48
C VAL A 142 10.92 5.02 3.05
N THR A 143 11.61 5.57 2.06
CA THR A 143 11.41 5.17 0.66
C THR A 143 11.87 3.74 0.41
N THR A 144 13.07 3.38 0.90
CA THR A 144 13.60 2.00 0.83
C THR A 144 12.68 1.00 1.53
N ALA A 145 12.16 1.34 2.71
CA ALA A 145 11.21 0.48 3.43
C ALA A 145 9.93 0.24 2.60
N ALA A 146 9.39 1.29 1.97
CA ALA A 146 8.23 1.17 1.10
C ALA A 146 8.50 0.24 -0.10
N TYR A 147 9.69 0.32 -0.70
CA TYR A 147 10.13 -0.59 -1.76
C TYR A 147 10.20 -2.05 -1.32
N ILE A 148 10.82 -2.30 -0.16
CA ILE A 148 10.94 -3.65 0.40
C ILE A 148 9.55 -4.25 0.64
N ILE A 149 8.65 -3.49 1.25
CA ILE A 149 7.27 -3.92 1.52
C ILE A 149 6.56 -4.23 0.21
N LEU A 150 6.64 -3.35 -0.79
CA LEU A 150 6.01 -3.56 -2.10
C LEU A 150 6.55 -4.83 -2.79
N GLY A 151 7.87 -5.04 -2.78
CA GLY A 151 8.49 -6.23 -3.35
C GLY A 151 8.03 -7.51 -2.65
N MET A 152 7.98 -7.51 -1.31
CA MET A 152 7.48 -8.65 -0.53
C MET A 152 6.02 -8.98 -0.86
N MET A 153 5.16 -7.95 -0.98
CA MET A 153 3.75 -8.15 -1.34
C MET A 153 3.59 -8.77 -2.73
N ILE A 154 4.38 -8.32 -3.71
CA ILE A 154 4.36 -8.88 -5.08
C ILE A 154 4.81 -10.35 -5.06
N ILE A 155 5.90 -10.66 -4.34
CA ILE A 155 6.41 -12.04 -4.24
C ILE A 155 5.36 -12.96 -3.62
N ILE A 156 4.78 -12.57 -2.49
CA ILE A 156 3.75 -13.35 -1.80
C ILE A 156 2.54 -13.56 -2.73
N SER A 157 2.07 -12.50 -3.40
CA SER A 157 0.96 -12.59 -4.35
C SER A 157 1.27 -13.52 -5.51
N CYS A 158 2.48 -13.47 -6.06
CA CYS A 158 2.92 -14.33 -7.16
C CYS A 158 2.96 -15.80 -6.73
N CYS A 159 3.53 -16.08 -5.55
CA CYS A 159 3.55 -17.42 -4.97
C CYS A 159 2.13 -17.99 -4.83
N ILE A 160 1.18 -17.21 -4.31
CA ILE A 160 -0.22 -17.64 -4.16
C ILE A 160 -0.84 -17.95 -5.53
N VAL A 161 -0.68 -17.07 -6.52
CA VAL A 161 -1.25 -17.28 -7.87
C VAL A 161 -0.66 -18.54 -8.53
N ILE A 162 0.64 -18.76 -8.40
CA ILE A 162 1.30 -19.96 -8.95
C ILE A 162 0.80 -21.22 -8.25
N CYS A 163 0.68 -21.21 -6.92
CA CYS A 163 0.12 -22.33 -6.16
C CYS A 163 -1.32 -22.63 -6.59
N LEU A 164 -2.16 -21.61 -6.74
CA LEU A 164 -3.54 -21.77 -7.21
C LEU A 164 -3.60 -22.33 -8.63
N PHE A 165 -2.75 -21.84 -9.53
CA PHE A 165 -2.66 -22.34 -10.91
C PHE A 165 -2.18 -23.80 -10.96
N ALA A 166 -1.19 -24.17 -10.15
CA ALA A 166 -0.69 -25.54 -10.04
C ALA A 166 -1.74 -26.50 -9.47
N ILE A 167 -2.53 -26.05 -8.49
CA ILE A 167 -3.67 -26.82 -7.96
C ILE A 167 -4.74 -26.99 -9.04
N TRP A 168 -5.05 -25.92 -9.79
CA TRP A 168 -6.03 -25.96 -10.87
C TRP A 168 -5.61 -26.88 -12.02
N SER A 169 -4.31 -26.93 -12.36
CA SER A 169 -3.79 -27.82 -13.40
C SER A 169 -3.75 -29.30 -13.00
N ASN A 170 -3.69 -29.60 -11.70
CA ASN A 170 -3.71 -30.97 -11.18
C ASN A 170 -5.12 -31.52 -10.94
N ILE A 171 -6.17 -30.71 -11.11
CA ILE A 171 -7.55 -31.19 -11.09
C ILE A 171 -7.79 -31.97 -12.40
N PRO A 172 -8.09 -33.29 -12.34
CA PRO A 172 -8.53 -34.01 -13.52
C PRO A 172 -9.83 -33.36 -13.98
N ARG A 173 -9.88 -32.88 -15.23
CA ARG A 173 -11.13 -32.41 -15.86
C ARG A 173 -12.12 -33.59 -15.87
N GLY A 174 -12.96 -33.64 -14.84
CA GLY A 174 -14.10 -34.56 -14.78
C GLY A 174 -15.02 -34.36 -15.99
N PRO A 175 -15.76 -35.41 -16.38
CA PRO A 175 -16.36 -35.53 -17.69
C PRO A 175 -17.28 -34.36 -18.05
N ARG A 176 -17.19 -33.97 -19.32
CA ARG A 176 -18.08 -33.03 -20.01
C ARG A 176 -19.53 -33.43 -19.73
N LEU A 177 -20.33 -32.46 -19.27
CA LEU A 177 -21.75 -32.54 -18.90
C LEU A 177 -22.72 -32.94 -20.05
N ASP A 178 -22.22 -33.63 -21.09
CA ASP A 178 -22.98 -33.99 -22.29
C ASP A 178 -23.68 -35.37 -22.17
N SER A 179 -23.51 -36.10 -21.05
CA SER A 179 -24.00 -37.49 -20.90
C SER A 179 -25.15 -37.70 -19.91
N VAL A 180 -25.65 -36.62 -19.28
CA VAL A 180 -26.77 -36.70 -18.32
C VAL A 180 -28.14 -36.47 -18.98
N PHE A 181 -28.17 -36.19 -20.29
CA PHE A 181 -29.40 -35.86 -21.03
C PHE A 181 -29.76 -36.88 -22.13
N THR A 182 -29.50 -38.16 -21.90
CA THR A 182 -30.07 -39.28 -22.67
C THR A 182 -30.80 -40.23 -21.75
#